data_AF-A0AAT9I4C6-F1
#
_entry.id   AF-A0AAT9I4C6-F1
#
_cell.length_a   1.000
_cell.length_b   1.000
_cell.length_c   1.000
_cell.angle_alpha   90.00
_cell.angle_beta   90.00
_cell.angle_gamma   90.00
#
_symmetry.space_group_name_H-M   'P 1'
#
loop_
_entity.id
_entity.type
_entity.pdbx_description
1 polymer ?
#
loop_
_entity_poly.entity_id
_entity_poly.type
_entity_poly.pdbx_seq_one_letter_code
_entity_poly.pdbx_strand_id
1 'polypeptide(L)'
;MPKKYSQLKAALVLAKASLIATLRSPTSVVFALLFPVIFVTVFGAMVDNTAVKVKIMLSPHSDTSSPVYAAVKAIKIFDLSTGSDSATMLSLLKKGRIAGILYIHPPVLSSSLPRYDMDLLSSSSVADKLPLIQAALQEAANDINRQVLPNQPVAASLQMINIPGRVYRQIDFILPGQLGFSLLMAGVFGSAFLLFNLRHTLVLKRIFVTPIKRPYLLLGEMLSRLLFQVICFMIITGLGYFAFDFTLVNGLLTFLEMLLLSVFGLIIFMGIGFIISGLIRNESSIAPVANTLTVPQILLCGLFFPIENYPVWLRTFCELLPLTFFVEGLRKIAFEGLHIWQIPQQLIGLVVWGVIVGVLSVKLFKWE
;
A
#
# COMPACT_ATOMS: atom_id res chain seq x y z
N MET A 1 31.56 3.68 46.00
CA MET A 1 31.79 3.88 44.54
C MET A 1 30.69 4.78 43.99
N PRO A 2 31.01 5.91 43.33
CA PRO A 2 29.99 6.73 42.69
C PRO A 2 29.29 5.91 41.60
N LYS A 3 27.95 5.83 41.65
CA LYS A 3 27.15 5.11 40.63
C LYS A 3 27.47 5.67 39.25
N LYS A 4 28.02 4.84 38.36
CA LYS A 4 28.32 5.19 36.97
C LYS A 4 27.01 5.65 36.30
N TYR A 5 26.98 6.87 35.78
CA TYR A 5 25.79 7.43 35.15
C TYR A 5 25.40 6.61 33.90
N SER A 6 24.21 6.02 33.91
CA SER A 6 23.72 5.20 32.79
C SER A 6 22.98 6.05 31.77
N GLN A 7 23.63 6.27 30.62
CA GLN A 7 23.07 7.02 29.49
C GLN A 7 21.79 6.36 28.94
N LEU A 8 21.76 5.02 28.87
CA LEU A 8 20.59 4.27 28.43
C LEU A 8 19.41 4.43 29.39
N LYS A 9 19.67 4.40 30.70
CA LYS A 9 18.61 4.64 31.70
C LYS A 9 18.03 6.05 31.56
N ALA A 10 18.88 7.05 31.31
CA ALA A 10 18.43 8.41 31.06
C ALA A 10 17.58 8.52 29.79
N ALA A 11 18.00 7.88 28.69
CA ALA A 11 17.24 7.82 27.44
C ALA A 11 15.87 7.16 27.64
N LEU A 12 15.78 6.06 28.37
CA LEU A 12 14.51 5.38 28.66
C LEU A 12 13.57 6.22 29.53
N VAL A 13 14.12 6.95 30.51
CA VAL A 13 13.32 7.86 31.34
C VAL A 13 12.77 9.01 30.50
N LEU A 14 13.59 9.58 29.60
CA LEU A 14 13.14 10.60 28.65
C LEU A 14 12.07 10.04 27.70
N ALA A 15 12.28 8.83 27.18
CA ALA A 15 11.32 8.17 26.30
C ALA A 15 9.95 8.02 26.99
N LYS A 16 9.95 7.54 28.23
CA LYS A 16 8.75 7.41 29.05
C LYS A 16 8.08 8.76 29.31
N ALA A 17 8.85 9.77 29.71
CA ALA A 17 8.32 11.10 30.00
C ALA A 17 7.68 11.74 28.76
N SER A 18 8.36 11.68 27.62
CA SER A 18 7.86 12.19 26.34
C SER A 18 6.64 11.40 25.84
N LEU A 19 6.60 10.08 26.09
CA LEU A 19 5.46 9.25 25.69
C LEU A 19 4.22 9.63 26.51
N ILE A 20 4.39 9.82 27.82
CA ILE A 20 3.32 10.28 28.70
C ILE A 20 2.86 11.69 28.28
N ALA A 21 3.78 12.59 27.95
CA ALA A 21 3.43 13.94 27.49
C ALA A 21 2.62 13.90 26.19
N THR A 22 3.01 13.05 25.24
CA THR A 22 2.30 12.85 23.97
C THR A 22 0.91 12.27 24.21
N LEU A 23 0.78 11.23 25.03
CA LEU A 23 -0.50 10.60 25.38
C LEU A 23 -1.43 11.52 26.17
N ARG A 24 -0.88 12.47 26.94
CA ARG A 24 -1.65 13.48 27.68
C ARG A 24 -2.00 14.71 26.84
N SER A 25 -1.40 14.86 25.66
CA SER A 25 -1.74 15.95 24.73
C SER A 25 -2.97 15.53 23.90
N PRO A 26 -4.18 16.05 24.21
CA PRO A 26 -5.39 15.65 23.49
C PRO A 26 -5.26 15.94 22.00
N THR A 27 -4.68 17.09 21.64
CA THR A 27 -4.41 17.45 20.24
C THR A 27 -3.56 16.40 19.54
N SER A 28 -2.46 15.94 20.15
CA SER A 28 -1.57 14.96 19.52
C SER A 28 -2.26 13.61 19.33
N VAL A 29 -2.96 13.13 20.36
CA VAL A 29 -3.67 11.83 20.31
C VAL A 29 -4.84 11.87 19.34
N VAL A 30 -5.68 12.91 19.43
CA VAL A 30 -6.84 13.07 18.57
C VAL A 30 -6.40 13.19 17.13
N PHE A 31 -5.51 14.11 16.76
CA PHE A 31 -5.14 14.24 15.35
C PHE A 31 -4.38 13.03 14.80
N ALA A 32 -3.56 12.35 15.61
CA ALA A 32 -2.84 11.15 15.18
C ALA A 32 -3.79 9.96 14.91
N LEU A 33 -4.89 9.83 15.64
CA LEU A 33 -5.83 8.70 15.52
C LEU A 33 -7.08 9.05 14.71
N LEU A 34 -7.64 10.24 14.88
CA LEU A 34 -8.90 10.67 14.28
C LEU A 34 -8.85 10.63 12.76
N PHE A 35 -7.78 11.18 12.15
CA PHE A 35 -7.64 11.15 10.69
C PHE A 35 -7.58 9.71 10.16
N PRO A 36 -6.66 8.84 10.63
CA PRO A 36 -6.64 7.45 10.20
C PRO A 36 -7.91 6.65 10.48
N VAL A 37 -8.52 6.83 11.63
CA VAL A 37 -9.74 6.11 12.00
C VAL A 37 -10.90 6.55 11.11
N ILE A 38 -11.13 7.85 10.95
CA ILE A 38 -12.16 8.36 10.03
C ILE A 38 -11.90 7.86 8.62
N PHE A 39 -10.65 7.94 8.15
CA PHE A 39 -10.30 7.52 6.79
C PHE A 39 -10.57 6.03 6.57
N VAL A 40 -10.08 5.16 7.46
CA VAL A 40 -10.36 3.72 7.42
C VAL A 40 -11.85 3.42 7.53
N THR A 41 -12.58 4.19 8.34
CA THR A 41 -14.02 3.97 8.55
C THR A 41 -14.82 4.37 7.31
N VAL A 42 -14.57 5.56 6.77
CA VAL A 42 -15.28 6.09 5.59
C VAL A 42 -14.98 5.23 4.36
N PHE A 43 -13.69 4.96 4.11
CA PHE A 43 -13.29 4.21 2.93
C PHE A 43 -13.44 2.69 3.08
N GLY A 44 -13.39 2.16 4.31
CA GLY A 44 -13.70 0.76 4.60
C GLY A 44 -15.21 0.46 4.51
N ALA A 45 -16.06 1.45 4.79
CA ALA A 45 -17.51 1.35 4.61
C ALA A 45 -17.98 1.62 3.18
N MET A 46 -17.10 2.13 2.31
CA MET A 46 -17.43 2.39 0.92
C MET A 46 -17.54 1.05 0.17
N VAL A 47 -18.70 0.79 -0.43
CA VAL A 47 -18.93 -0.42 -1.23
C VAL A 47 -18.36 -0.21 -2.63
N ASP A 48 -17.60 -1.20 -3.12
CA ASP A 48 -16.94 -1.22 -4.42
C ASP A 48 -17.95 -1.03 -5.56
N ASN A 49 -18.05 0.20 -6.08
CA ASN A 49 -18.94 0.53 -7.19
C ASN A 49 -18.21 1.26 -8.34
N THR A 50 -16.88 1.17 -8.40
CA THR A 50 -16.10 1.85 -9.44
C THR A 50 -15.86 0.92 -10.62
N ALA A 51 -16.29 1.34 -11.82
CA ALA A 51 -16.00 0.70 -13.09
C ALA A 51 -14.49 0.76 -13.38
N VAL A 52 -13.74 -0.22 -12.88
CA VAL A 52 -12.31 -0.37 -13.15
C VAL A 52 -12.16 -1.12 -14.46
N LYS A 53 -11.32 -0.62 -15.38
CA LYS A 53 -10.86 -1.38 -16.55
C LYS A 53 -10.35 -2.74 -16.08
N VAL A 54 -10.91 -3.79 -16.62
CA VAL A 54 -10.67 -5.16 -16.17
C VAL A 54 -9.59 -5.75 -17.06
N LYS A 55 -8.44 -6.09 -16.47
CA LYS A 55 -7.39 -6.80 -17.20
C LYS A 55 -7.74 -8.27 -17.33
N ILE A 56 -7.95 -8.73 -18.56
CA ILE A 56 -8.25 -10.12 -18.91
C ILE A 56 -7.09 -10.64 -19.75
N MET A 57 -6.58 -11.82 -19.40
CA MET A 57 -5.45 -12.40 -20.11
C MET A 57 -5.93 -13.55 -21.02
N LEU A 58 -5.48 -13.57 -22.26
CA LEU A 58 -5.81 -14.65 -23.20
C LEU A 58 -4.85 -15.82 -22.99
N SER A 59 -5.40 -17.04 -22.94
CA SER A 59 -4.61 -18.26 -22.89
C SER A 59 -3.81 -18.46 -24.20
N PRO A 60 -2.57 -18.99 -24.15
CA PRO A 60 -1.72 -19.19 -25.33
C PRO A 60 -2.35 -20.00 -26.48
N HIS A 61 -3.31 -20.87 -26.18
CA HIS A 61 -4.00 -21.71 -27.17
C HIS A 61 -5.37 -21.18 -27.61
N SER A 62 -5.68 -19.91 -27.29
CA SER A 62 -6.96 -19.30 -27.69
C SER A 62 -6.98 -18.97 -29.18
N ASP A 63 -8.12 -19.22 -29.83
CA ASP A 63 -8.31 -18.82 -31.22
C ASP A 63 -8.44 -17.28 -31.33
N THR A 64 -7.41 -16.65 -31.88
CA THR A 64 -7.36 -15.19 -32.13
C THR A 64 -7.92 -14.79 -33.49
N SER A 65 -8.31 -15.77 -34.33
CA SER A 65 -8.90 -15.55 -35.65
C SER A 65 -10.44 -15.59 -35.64
N SER A 66 -11.04 -16.01 -34.53
CA SER A 66 -12.49 -16.14 -34.36
C SER A 66 -13.22 -14.78 -34.25
N PRO A 67 -14.48 -14.66 -34.77
CA PRO A 67 -15.35 -13.50 -34.56
C PRO A 67 -15.57 -13.16 -33.07
N VAL A 68 -15.43 -14.17 -32.20
CA VAL A 68 -15.47 -14.02 -30.74
C VAL A 68 -14.36 -13.12 -30.22
N TYR A 69 -13.14 -13.30 -30.72
CA TYR A 69 -12.01 -12.47 -30.32
C TYR A 69 -12.23 -11.01 -30.71
N ALA A 70 -12.80 -10.76 -31.90
CA ALA A 70 -13.13 -9.41 -32.36
C ALA A 70 -14.20 -8.73 -31.48
N ALA A 71 -15.26 -9.46 -31.12
CA ALA A 71 -16.31 -8.96 -30.23
C ALA A 71 -15.79 -8.64 -28.82
N VAL A 72 -14.97 -9.53 -28.25
CA VAL A 72 -14.36 -9.31 -26.92
C VAL A 72 -13.36 -8.14 -26.94
N LYS A 73 -12.61 -7.97 -28.04
CA LYS A 73 -11.69 -6.83 -28.22
C LYS A 73 -12.40 -5.49 -28.39
N ALA A 74 -13.64 -5.49 -28.89
CA ALA A 74 -14.44 -4.27 -29.04
C ALA A 74 -14.94 -3.73 -27.68
N ILE A 75 -14.94 -4.55 -26.63
CA ILE A 75 -15.39 -4.18 -25.29
C ILE A 75 -14.34 -3.26 -24.62
N LYS A 76 -14.67 -1.98 -24.50
CA LYS A 76 -13.77 -0.94 -23.94
C LYS A 76 -13.41 -1.12 -22.47
N ILE A 77 -14.16 -1.94 -21.72
CA ILE A 77 -13.86 -2.24 -20.32
C ILE A 77 -12.74 -3.27 -20.15
N PHE A 78 -12.37 -4.01 -21.19
CA PHE A 78 -11.34 -5.05 -21.13
C PHE A 78 -9.98 -4.54 -21.62
N ASP A 79 -8.95 -4.75 -20.81
CA ASP A 79 -7.55 -4.62 -21.23
C ASP A 79 -7.01 -6.03 -21.50
N LEU A 80 -6.98 -6.41 -22.79
CA LEU A 80 -6.61 -7.75 -23.24
C LEU A 80 -5.10 -7.84 -23.43
N SER A 81 -4.46 -8.76 -22.70
CA SER A 81 -3.04 -9.09 -22.89
C SER A 81 -2.85 -10.58 -23.15
N THR A 82 -1.94 -10.95 -24.04
CA THR A 82 -1.58 -12.35 -24.31
C THR A 82 -0.54 -12.81 -23.29
N GLY A 83 -0.85 -13.86 -22.52
CA GLY A 83 0.10 -14.46 -21.61
C GLY A 83 0.92 -15.55 -22.29
N SER A 84 2.22 -15.61 -22.01
CA SER A 84 3.12 -16.60 -22.61
C SER A 84 3.15 -17.93 -21.84
N ASP A 85 2.81 -17.92 -20.55
CA ASP A 85 2.96 -19.07 -19.65
C ASP A 85 1.77 -19.22 -18.68
N SER A 86 1.15 -20.40 -18.68
CA SER A 86 -0.06 -20.75 -17.93
C SER A 86 0.15 -20.68 -16.40
N ALA A 87 1.35 -21.01 -15.92
CA ALA A 87 1.65 -21.04 -14.49
C ALA A 87 1.76 -19.63 -13.89
N THR A 88 2.44 -18.72 -14.60
CA THR A 88 2.50 -17.30 -14.22
C THR A 88 1.12 -16.65 -14.28
N MET A 89 0.29 -16.94 -15.28
CA MET A 89 -1.09 -16.45 -15.38
C MET A 89 -1.95 -16.89 -14.18
N LEU A 90 -1.90 -18.17 -13.79
CA LEU A 90 -2.62 -18.66 -12.61
C LEU A 90 -2.15 -17.99 -11.32
N SER A 91 -0.85 -17.69 -11.20
CA SER A 91 -0.31 -16.97 -10.03
C SER A 91 -0.82 -15.52 -9.97
N LEU A 92 -0.90 -14.84 -11.12
CA LEU A 92 -1.43 -13.47 -11.23
C LEU A 92 -2.94 -13.42 -10.94
N LEU A 93 -3.67 -14.45 -11.39
CA LEU A 93 -5.10 -14.62 -11.12
C LEU A 93 -5.38 -14.82 -9.63
N LYS A 94 -4.62 -15.69 -8.95
CA LYS A 94 -4.71 -15.89 -7.49
C LYS A 94 -4.36 -14.65 -6.68
N LYS A 95 -3.52 -13.77 -7.22
CA LYS A 95 -3.11 -12.49 -6.61
C LYS A 95 -4.10 -11.35 -6.91
N GLY A 96 -5.15 -11.58 -7.70
CA GLY A 96 -6.12 -10.56 -8.08
C GLY A 96 -5.59 -9.47 -9.03
N ARG A 97 -4.41 -9.66 -9.64
CA ARG A 97 -3.80 -8.69 -10.58
C ARG A 97 -4.42 -8.75 -11.98
N ILE A 98 -4.99 -9.89 -12.33
CA ILE A 98 -5.83 -10.09 -13.51
C ILE A 98 -7.19 -10.61 -13.04
N ALA A 99 -8.25 -10.22 -13.74
CA ALA A 99 -9.60 -10.60 -13.36
C ALA A 99 -10.04 -11.95 -13.91
N GLY A 100 -9.40 -12.41 -14.97
CA GLY A 100 -9.72 -13.69 -15.57
C GLY A 100 -8.74 -14.07 -16.67
N ILE A 101 -8.65 -15.37 -16.91
CA ILE A 101 -8.01 -15.97 -18.06
C ILE A 101 -9.11 -16.45 -18.99
N LEU A 102 -9.18 -15.85 -20.17
CA LEU A 102 -10.15 -16.23 -21.20
C LEU A 102 -9.52 -17.28 -22.11
N TYR A 103 -10.22 -18.39 -22.28
CA TYR A 103 -9.93 -19.43 -23.25
C TYR A 103 -11.02 -19.43 -24.32
N ILE A 104 -10.63 -19.15 -25.56
CA ILE A 104 -11.53 -19.20 -26.71
C ILE A 104 -11.24 -20.51 -27.44
N HIS A 105 -12.19 -21.44 -27.39
CA HIS A 105 -12.05 -22.72 -28.10
C HIS A 105 -12.10 -22.50 -29.62
N PRO A 106 -11.31 -23.24 -30.41
CA PRO A 106 -11.50 -23.27 -31.86
C PRO A 106 -12.91 -23.81 -32.18
N PRO A 107 -13.54 -23.34 -33.28
CA PRO A 107 -14.93 -23.67 -33.59
C PRO A 107 -15.11 -25.19 -33.74
N VAL A 108 -15.99 -25.76 -32.92
CA VAL A 108 -16.36 -27.17 -33.05
C VAL A 108 -17.55 -27.23 -34.01
N LEU A 109 -17.33 -27.77 -35.22
CA LEU A 109 -18.42 -28.07 -36.16
C LEU A 109 -19.17 -29.31 -35.66
N SER A 110 -20.17 -29.10 -34.81
CA SER A 110 -21.20 -30.12 -34.57
C SER A 110 -22.41 -29.81 -35.46
N SER A 111 -22.78 -30.75 -36.33
CA SER A 111 -23.98 -30.65 -37.20
C SER A 111 -24.08 -29.36 -38.05
N SER A 112 -23.05 -29.06 -38.86
CA SER A 112 -23.05 -27.98 -39.87
C SER A 112 -23.24 -26.53 -39.38
N LEU A 113 -23.18 -26.29 -38.06
CA LEU A 113 -23.20 -24.96 -37.45
C LEU A 113 -21.92 -24.75 -36.63
N PRO A 114 -21.21 -23.61 -36.78
CA PRO A 114 -20.03 -23.33 -35.97
C PRO A 114 -20.47 -22.97 -34.54
N ARG A 115 -20.10 -23.81 -33.56
CA ARG A 115 -20.27 -23.51 -32.15
C ARG A 115 -18.96 -22.96 -31.58
N TYR A 116 -19.07 -21.83 -30.90
CA TYR A 116 -17.95 -21.12 -30.30
C TYR A 116 -18.06 -21.14 -28.78
N ASP A 117 -17.38 -22.07 -28.11
CA ASP A 117 -17.38 -22.12 -26.66
C ASP A 117 -16.27 -21.23 -26.07
N MET A 118 -16.60 -20.53 -24.98
CA MET A 118 -15.66 -19.70 -24.23
C MET A 118 -15.59 -20.19 -22.79
N ASP A 119 -14.39 -20.48 -22.31
CA ASP A 119 -14.17 -20.73 -20.89
C ASP A 119 -13.49 -19.52 -20.27
N LEU A 120 -14.11 -18.96 -19.22
CA LEU A 120 -13.48 -17.91 -18.42
C LEU A 120 -13.07 -18.52 -17.08
N LEU A 121 -11.77 -18.67 -16.91
CA LEU A 121 -11.16 -18.98 -15.63
C LEU A 121 -11.07 -17.67 -14.85
N SER A 122 -11.93 -17.49 -13.87
CA SER A 122 -11.90 -16.30 -13.01
C SER A 122 -11.55 -16.66 -11.58
N SER A 123 -11.13 -15.67 -10.80
CA SER A 123 -10.86 -15.84 -9.38
C SER A 123 -11.87 -15.09 -8.53
N SER A 124 -12.21 -15.66 -7.38
CA SER A 124 -12.91 -14.94 -6.31
C SER A 124 -12.17 -13.70 -5.79
N SER A 125 -10.88 -13.51 -6.14
CA SER A 125 -10.17 -12.24 -5.92
C SER A 125 -10.73 -11.05 -6.68
N VAL A 126 -11.53 -11.30 -7.72
CA VAL A 126 -12.20 -10.27 -8.50
C VAL A 126 -13.72 -10.49 -8.50
N ALA A 127 -14.24 -11.10 -7.42
CA ALA A 127 -15.65 -11.43 -7.25
C ALA A 127 -16.57 -10.22 -7.50
N ASP A 128 -16.15 -9.03 -7.11
CA ASP A 128 -16.97 -7.81 -7.24
C ASP A 128 -17.09 -7.33 -8.70
N LYS A 129 -16.12 -7.67 -9.56
CA LYS A 129 -16.15 -7.32 -10.99
C LYS A 129 -16.68 -8.45 -11.87
N LEU A 130 -16.87 -9.66 -11.32
CA LEU A 130 -17.37 -10.81 -12.06
C LEU A 130 -18.72 -10.58 -12.73
N PRO A 131 -19.73 -9.97 -12.08
CA PRO A 131 -21.01 -9.70 -12.73
C PRO A 131 -20.89 -8.78 -13.94
N LEU A 132 -20.01 -7.76 -13.85
CA LEU A 132 -19.74 -6.84 -14.96
C LEU A 132 -19.04 -7.56 -16.13
N ILE A 133 -18.05 -8.41 -15.82
CA ILE A 133 -17.34 -9.21 -16.83
C ILE A 133 -18.31 -10.18 -17.51
N GLN A 134 -19.16 -10.84 -16.73
CA GLN A 134 -20.15 -11.79 -17.21
C GLN A 134 -21.16 -11.09 -18.12
N ALA A 135 -21.70 -9.94 -17.73
CA ALA A 135 -22.63 -9.17 -18.55
C ALA A 135 -21.99 -8.76 -19.88
N ALA A 136 -20.75 -8.27 -19.86
CA ALA A 136 -20.06 -7.86 -21.08
C ALA A 136 -19.70 -9.03 -22.02
N LEU A 137 -19.28 -10.18 -21.48
CA LEU A 137 -19.03 -11.38 -22.28
C LEU A 137 -20.32 -12.01 -22.82
N GLN A 138 -21.41 -11.95 -22.05
CA GLN A 138 -22.74 -12.35 -22.53
C GLN A 138 -23.23 -11.44 -23.65
N GLU A 139 -22.97 -10.13 -23.57
CA GLU A 139 -23.29 -9.19 -24.64
C GLU A 139 -22.49 -9.49 -25.92
N ALA A 140 -21.18 -9.75 -25.81
CA ALA A 140 -20.38 -10.21 -26.96
C ALA A 140 -20.89 -11.54 -27.54
N ALA A 141 -21.26 -12.50 -26.70
CA ALA A 141 -21.84 -13.77 -27.16
C ALA A 141 -23.19 -13.56 -27.88
N ASN A 142 -24.02 -12.65 -27.37
CA ASN A 142 -25.31 -12.30 -27.97
C ASN A 142 -25.16 -11.58 -29.32
N ASP A 143 -24.18 -10.70 -29.46
CA ASP A 143 -23.88 -10.02 -30.72
C ASP A 143 -23.45 -11.01 -31.81
N ILE A 144 -22.66 -12.03 -31.45
CA ILE A 144 -22.26 -13.10 -32.37
C ILE A 144 -23.46 -13.96 -32.74
N ASN A 145 -24.32 -14.31 -31.77
CA ASN A 145 -25.56 -15.04 -32.04
C ASN A 145 -26.42 -14.27 -33.06
N ARG A 146 -26.54 -12.94 -32.92
CA ARG A 146 -27.29 -12.08 -33.86
C ARG A 146 -26.66 -12.04 -35.26
N GLN A 147 -25.34 -12.08 -35.36
CA GLN A 147 -24.64 -12.02 -36.65
C GLN A 147 -24.59 -13.36 -37.39
N VAL A 148 -24.50 -14.48 -36.66
CA VAL A 148 -24.30 -15.81 -37.24
C VAL A 148 -25.61 -16.58 -37.40
N LEU A 149 -26.60 -16.43 -36.49
CA LEU A 149 -27.89 -17.15 -36.53
C LEU A 149 -29.05 -16.31 -35.93
N PRO A 150 -29.82 -15.55 -36.73
CA PRO A 150 -30.92 -14.72 -36.22
C PRO A 150 -32.12 -15.49 -35.63
N ASN A 151 -32.21 -16.83 -35.82
CA ASN A 151 -33.40 -17.63 -35.50
C ASN A 151 -33.14 -18.93 -34.69
N GLN A 152 -31.96 -19.13 -34.10
CA GLN A 152 -31.71 -20.29 -33.21
C GLN A 152 -30.96 -19.88 -31.92
N PRO A 153 -31.25 -20.52 -30.77
CA PRO A 153 -30.61 -20.17 -29.51
C PRO A 153 -29.25 -20.87 -29.37
N VAL A 154 -28.21 -20.07 -29.12
CA VAL A 154 -26.89 -20.41 -28.55
C VAL A 154 -25.85 -21.01 -29.53
N ALA A 155 -25.19 -20.14 -30.31
CA ALA A 155 -23.92 -20.47 -30.98
C ALA A 155 -22.70 -20.30 -30.06
N ALA A 156 -22.80 -19.47 -29.01
CA ALA A 156 -21.75 -19.27 -28.02
C ALA A 156 -22.21 -19.57 -26.59
N SER A 157 -21.53 -20.50 -25.91
CA SER A 157 -21.78 -20.84 -24.51
C SER A 157 -20.57 -20.50 -23.65
N LEU A 158 -20.83 -19.91 -22.48
CA LEU A 158 -19.79 -19.44 -21.55
C LEU A 158 -19.79 -20.33 -20.31
N GLN A 159 -18.71 -21.08 -20.10
CA GLN A 159 -18.51 -21.83 -18.86
C GLN A 159 -17.54 -21.08 -17.95
N MET A 160 -18.01 -20.77 -16.74
CA MET A 160 -17.19 -20.13 -15.71
C MET A 160 -16.58 -21.20 -14.83
N ILE A 161 -15.25 -21.27 -14.83
CA ILE A 161 -14.52 -22.06 -13.83
C ILE A 161 -13.97 -21.07 -12.82
N ASN A 162 -14.63 -20.96 -11.66
CA ASN A 162 -14.18 -20.11 -10.58
C ASN A 162 -13.08 -20.84 -9.79
N ILE A 163 -11.86 -20.34 -9.88
CA ILE A 163 -10.73 -20.82 -9.08
C ILE A 163 -10.81 -20.11 -7.71
N PRO A 164 -10.74 -20.83 -6.59
CA PRO A 164 -10.68 -20.20 -5.27
C PRO A 164 -9.44 -19.30 -5.19
N GLY A 165 -9.66 -17.99 -5.19
CA GLY A 165 -8.70 -16.96 -4.77
C GLY A 165 -9.26 -16.12 -3.63
N ARG A 166 -8.42 -15.33 -2.99
CA ARG A 166 -8.84 -14.54 -1.82
C ARG A 166 -9.58 -13.30 -2.28
N VAL A 167 -10.77 -13.02 -1.76
CA VAL A 167 -11.53 -11.80 -2.07
C VAL A 167 -10.66 -10.58 -1.71
N TYR A 168 -10.31 -9.76 -2.70
CA TYR A 168 -9.52 -8.56 -2.48
C TYR A 168 -10.46 -7.40 -2.16
N ARG A 169 -10.54 -7.02 -0.89
CA ARG A 169 -11.47 -5.98 -0.44
C ARG A 169 -10.83 -4.60 -0.56
N GLN A 170 -11.63 -3.55 -0.73
CA GLN A 170 -11.12 -2.18 -0.75
C GLN A 170 -10.30 -1.82 0.50
N ILE A 171 -10.67 -2.35 1.67
CA ILE A 171 -9.92 -2.19 2.92
C ILE A 171 -8.48 -2.75 2.83
N ASP A 172 -8.27 -3.84 2.09
CA ASP A 172 -6.96 -4.49 1.91
C ASP A 172 -6.01 -3.61 1.09
N PHE A 173 -6.57 -2.74 0.25
CA PHE A 173 -5.83 -1.73 -0.50
C PHE A 173 -5.56 -0.47 0.34
N ILE A 174 -6.58 0.02 1.05
CA ILE A 174 -6.57 1.35 1.68
C ILE A 174 -5.85 1.37 3.02
N LEU A 175 -6.04 0.36 3.86
CA LEU A 175 -5.48 0.35 5.22
C LEU A 175 -3.94 0.44 5.21
N PRO A 176 -3.19 -0.34 4.39
CA PRO A 176 -1.74 -0.17 4.25
C PRO A 176 -1.33 1.22 3.80
N GLY A 177 -2.09 1.83 2.88
CA GLY A 177 -1.88 3.20 2.42
C GLY A 177 -2.04 4.21 3.56
N GLN A 178 -3.11 4.08 4.34
CA GLN A 178 -3.38 4.97 5.48
C GLN A 178 -2.36 4.82 6.61
N LEU A 179 -1.87 3.60 6.87
CA LEU A 179 -0.74 3.37 7.76
C LEU A 179 0.50 4.14 7.26
N GLY A 180 0.82 4.03 5.97
CA GLY A 180 1.91 4.78 5.34
C GLY A 180 1.77 6.29 5.52
N PHE A 181 0.59 6.84 5.26
CA PHE A 181 0.30 8.26 5.46
C PHE A 181 0.50 8.69 6.92
N SER A 182 -0.09 7.95 7.87
CA SER A 182 0.02 8.25 9.30
C SER A 182 1.48 8.24 9.75
N LEU A 183 2.24 7.21 9.36
CA LEU A 183 3.65 7.08 9.71
C LEU A 183 4.52 8.17 9.08
N LEU A 184 4.28 8.52 7.81
CA LEU A 184 5.02 9.58 7.15
C LEU A 184 4.77 10.93 7.83
N MET A 185 3.51 11.28 8.08
CA MET A 185 3.16 12.53 8.73
C MET A 185 3.73 12.60 10.15
N ALA A 186 3.52 11.56 10.96
CA ALA A 186 4.02 11.51 12.33
C ALA A 186 5.55 11.52 12.40
N GLY A 187 6.22 10.78 11.50
CA GLY A 187 7.67 10.72 11.41
C GLY A 187 8.27 12.06 11.02
N VAL A 188 7.80 12.64 9.92
CA VAL A 188 8.36 13.89 9.37
C VAL A 188 8.05 15.08 10.27
N PHE A 189 6.77 15.37 10.50
CA PHE A 189 6.38 16.57 11.25
C PHE A 189 6.76 16.44 12.72
N GLY A 190 6.50 15.27 13.31
CA GLY A 190 6.80 15.03 14.70
C GLY A 190 8.28 15.23 15.03
N SER A 191 9.15 14.67 14.19
CA SER A 191 10.59 14.80 14.37
C SER A 191 11.11 16.20 14.02
N ALA A 192 10.54 16.83 12.99
CA ALA A 192 10.94 18.18 12.58
C ALA A 192 10.65 19.23 13.66
N PHE A 193 9.39 19.26 14.14
CA PHE A 193 8.95 20.20 15.17
C PHE A 193 9.65 19.98 16.50
N LEU A 194 9.83 18.73 16.91
CA LEU A 194 10.53 18.43 18.16
C LEU A 194 11.95 19.00 18.15
N LEU A 195 12.75 18.60 17.16
CA LEU A 195 14.15 19.01 17.11
C LEU A 195 14.28 20.53 16.96
N PHE A 196 13.37 21.14 16.20
CA PHE A 196 13.33 22.58 16.06
C PHE A 196 13.07 23.24 17.41
N ASN A 197 12.04 22.79 18.12
CA ASN A 197 11.68 23.33 19.43
C ASN A 197 12.79 23.12 20.46
N LEU A 198 13.45 21.96 20.48
CA LEU A 198 14.57 21.68 21.38
C LEU A 198 15.76 22.62 21.14
N ARG A 199 16.01 23.05 19.89
CA ARG A 199 17.03 24.05 19.54
C ARG A 199 16.56 25.46 19.89
N HIS A 200 15.38 25.84 19.42
CA HIS A 200 14.81 27.18 19.56
C HIS A 200 14.63 27.59 21.04
N THR A 201 14.14 26.67 21.87
CA THR A 201 13.96 26.90 23.33
C THR A 201 15.26 26.80 24.14
N LEU A 202 16.40 26.58 23.48
CA LEU A 202 17.72 26.39 24.10
C LEU A 202 17.77 25.24 25.11
N VAL A 203 16.81 24.30 25.06
CA VAL A 203 16.81 23.09 25.88
C VAL A 203 18.08 22.28 25.59
N LEU A 204 18.45 22.16 24.31
CA LEU A 204 19.71 21.52 23.92
C LEU A 204 20.94 22.18 24.55
N LYS A 205 20.95 23.51 24.74
CA LYS A 205 22.04 24.24 25.41
C LYS A 205 22.07 23.98 26.92
N ARG A 206 20.92 23.91 27.58
CA ARG A 206 20.83 23.57 29.02
C ARG A 206 21.28 22.14 29.31
N ILE A 207 21.05 21.23 28.38
CA ILE A 207 21.46 19.81 28.48
C ILE A 207 22.99 19.66 28.54
N PHE A 208 23.79 20.60 28.02
CA PHE A 208 25.25 20.55 28.13
C PHE A 208 25.77 20.53 29.56
N VAL A 209 25.03 21.12 30.50
CA VAL A 209 25.42 21.17 31.92
C VAL A 209 25.06 19.86 32.63
N THR A 210 24.30 18.98 31.98
CA THR A 210 23.92 17.66 32.52
C THR A 210 24.87 16.57 32.01
N PRO A 211 25.02 15.44 32.73
CA PRO A 211 25.91 14.35 32.32
C PRO A 211 25.39 13.54 31.11
N ILE A 212 24.25 13.89 30.50
CA ILE A 212 23.67 13.13 29.39
C ILE A 212 24.32 13.50 28.05
N LYS A 213 24.65 12.50 27.25
CA LYS A 213 25.17 12.69 25.89
C LYS A 213 24.02 12.95 24.92
N ARG A 214 24.19 13.90 24.00
CA ARG A 214 23.14 14.34 23.05
C ARG A 214 22.49 13.20 22.23
N PRO A 215 23.24 12.21 21.70
CA PRO A 215 22.63 11.12 20.94
C PRO A 215 21.62 10.29 21.75
N TYR A 216 21.83 10.16 23.07
CA TYR A 216 20.93 9.40 23.94
C TYR A 216 19.63 10.16 24.23
N LEU A 217 19.67 11.49 24.20
CA LEU A 217 18.46 12.30 24.28
C LEU A 217 17.61 12.15 23.03
N LEU A 218 18.24 12.24 21.85
CA LEU A 218 17.57 11.99 20.58
C LEU A 218 16.99 10.58 20.53
N LEU A 219 17.78 9.57 20.93
CA LEU A 219 17.32 8.18 21.01
C LEU A 219 16.11 8.05 21.94
N GLY A 220 16.14 8.70 23.11
CA GLY A 220 15.02 8.70 24.05
C GLY A 220 13.74 9.21 23.41
N GLU A 221 13.78 10.34 22.72
CA GLU A 221 12.57 10.80 22.04
C GLU A 221 12.22 9.95 20.81
N MET A 222 13.20 9.50 20.03
CA MET A 222 12.92 8.62 18.91
C MET A 222 12.16 7.37 19.34
N LEU A 223 12.58 6.79 20.46
CA LEU A 223 11.93 5.65 21.07
C LEU A 223 10.52 5.99 21.56
N SER A 224 10.33 7.16 22.18
CA SER A 224 9.00 7.63 22.58
C SER A 224 8.02 7.67 21.41
N ARG A 225 8.44 8.28 20.30
CA ARG A 225 7.64 8.40 19.08
C ARG A 225 7.36 7.06 18.45
N LEU A 226 8.36 6.18 18.42
CA LEU A 226 8.20 4.81 17.95
C LEU A 226 7.13 4.08 18.77
N LEU A 227 7.21 4.13 20.11
CA LEU A 227 6.21 3.50 20.98
C LEU A 227 4.80 4.07 20.76
N PHE A 228 4.68 5.39 20.61
CA PHE A 228 3.40 6.03 20.30
C PHE A 228 2.84 5.57 18.94
N GLN A 229 3.70 5.46 17.93
CA GLN A 229 3.28 5.02 16.61
C GLN A 229 2.92 3.53 16.57
N VAL A 230 3.56 2.70 17.40
CA VAL A 230 3.16 1.30 17.60
C VAL A 230 1.74 1.22 18.17
N ILE A 231 1.38 2.09 19.11
CA ILE A 231 0.00 2.19 19.63
C ILE A 231 -0.97 2.59 18.51
N CYS A 232 -0.63 3.60 17.71
CA CYS A 232 -1.48 4.03 16.59
C CYS A 232 -1.65 2.91 15.55
N PHE A 233 -0.57 2.22 15.19
CA PHE A 233 -0.60 1.07 14.29
C PHE A 233 -1.50 -0.06 14.81
N MET A 234 -1.41 -0.39 16.11
CA MET A 234 -2.27 -1.39 16.75
C MET A 234 -3.75 -1.00 16.65
N ILE A 235 -4.09 0.26 16.92
CA ILE A 235 -5.47 0.75 16.86
C ILE A 235 -6.01 0.73 15.43
N ILE A 236 -5.25 1.24 14.46
CA ILE A 236 -5.67 1.33 13.05
C ILE A 236 -5.83 -0.07 12.46
N THR A 237 -4.86 -0.96 12.67
CA THR A 237 -4.90 -2.34 12.15
C THR A 237 -5.98 -3.16 12.85
N GLY A 238 -6.15 -2.98 14.17
CA GLY A 238 -7.21 -3.61 14.94
C GLY A 238 -8.60 -3.19 14.47
N LEU A 239 -8.82 -1.90 14.21
CA LEU A 239 -10.07 -1.39 13.64
C LEU A 239 -10.35 -2.04 12.27
N GLY A 240 -9.35 -2.07 11.39
CA GLY A 240 -9.49 -2.71 10.08
C GLY A 240 -9.85 -4.18 10.17
N TYR A 241 -9.17 -4.92 11.05
CA TYR A 241 -9.38 -6.36 11.22
C TYR A 241 -10.74 -6.70 11.84
N PHE A 242 -11.11 -6.03 12.95
CA PHE A 242 -12.32 -6.37 13.71
C PHE A 242 -13.61 -5.73 13.17
N ALA A 243 -13.54 -4.56 12.53
CA ALA A 243 -14.73 -3.84 12.04
C ALA A 243 -14.91 -3.92 10.52
N PHE A 244 -13.83 -4.03 9.76
CA PHE A 244 -13.84 -4.00 8.30
C PHE A 244 -13.27 -5.24 7.66
N ASP A 245 -13.00 -6.29 8.46
CA ASP A 245 -12.76 -7.62 7.91
C ASP A 245 -11.45 -7.64 7.06
N PHE A 246 -10.47 -6.82 7.47
CA PHE A 246 -9.16 -6.68 6.81
C PHE A 246 -8.37 -8.00 6.82
N THR A 247 -7.78 -8.34 5.68
CA THR A 247 -7.11 -9.62 5.47
C THR A 247 -5.73 -9.63 6.11
N LEU A 248 -5.54 -10.52 7.10
CA LEU A 248 -4.23 -10.91 7.65
C LEU A 248 -3.97 -12.39 7.34
N VAL A 249 -3.29 -12.66 6.22
CA VAL A 249 -3.17 -14.03 5.67
C VAL A 249 -2.64 -15.06 6.67
N ASN A 250 -1.57 -14.73 7.38
CA ASN A 250 -0.95 -15.61 8.39
C ASN A 250 -1.30 -15.15 9.82
N GLY A 251 -2.40 -14.40 9.98
CA GLY A 251 -2.87 -13.88 11.27
C GLY A 251 -1.80 -13.07 11.99
N LEU A 252 -1.41 -13.53 13.18
CA LEU A 252 -0.46 -12.84 14.06
C LEU A 252 0.93 -12.65 13.43
N LEU A 253 1.38 -13.60 12.61
CA LEU A 253 2.70 -13.51 11.97
C LEU A 253 2.75 -12.34 10.98
N THR A 254 1.73 -12.23 10.11
CA THR A 254 1.56 -11.11 9.19
C THR A 254 1.50 -9.77 9.94
N PHE A 255 0.77 -9.72 11.05
CA PHE A 255 0.69 -8.54 11.89
C PHE A 255 2.07 -8.10 12.44
N LEU A 256 2.87 -9.04 12.93
CA LEU A 256 4.21 -8.76 13.44
C LEU A 256 5.18 -8.31 12.34
N GLU A 257 5.10 -8.91 11.14
CA GLU A 257 5.93 -8.50 9.99
C GLU A 257 5.56 -7.10 9.50
N MET A 258 4.27 -6.76 9.46
CA MET A 258 3.81 -5.40 9.16
C MET A 258 4.27 -4.39 10.22
N LEU A 259 4.23 -4.76 11.50
CA LEU A 259 4.72 -3.93 12.60
C LEU A 259 6.22 -3.68 12.47
N LEU A 260 7.00 -4.72 12.17
CA LEU A 260 8.45 -4.61 11.98
C LEU A 260 8.79 -3.69 10.80
N LEU A 261 8.10 -3.86 9.67
CA LEU A 261 8.25 -2.98 8.51
C LEU A 261 7.86 -1.53 8.86
N SER A 262 6.80 -1.34 9.64
CA SER A 262 6.32 -0.03 10.12
C SER A 262 7.35 0.66 11.01
N VAL A 263 8.01 -0.07 11.91
CA VAL A 263 9.12 0.46 12.71
C VAL A 263 10.27 0.92 11.81
N PHE A 264 10.63 0.12 10.80
CA PHE A 264 11.69 0.48 9.87
C PHE A 264 11.35 1.72 9.03
N GLY A 265 10.14 1.75 8.47
CA GLY A 265 9.63 2.91 7.71
C GLY A 265 9.59 4.18 8.54
N LEU A 266 9.14 4.09 9.80
CA LEU A 266 9.11 5.23 10.71
C LEU A 266 10.50 5.81 10.94
N ILE A 267 11.54 4.99 11.16
CA ILE A 267 12.91 5.48 11.35
C ILE A 267 13.38 6.31 10.14
N ILE A 268 13.04 5.88 8.92
CA ILE A 268 13.37 6.60 7.69
C ILE A 268 12.63 7.94 7.64
N PHE A 269 11.32 7.94 7.91
CA PHE A 269 10.50 9.16 7.88
C PHE A 269 10.89 10.16 8.98
N MET A 270 11.30 9.67 10.15
CA MET A 270 11.87 10.50 11.21
C MET A 270 13.17 11.16 10.78
N GLY A 271 14.02 10.43 10.06
CA GLY A 271 15.24 10.99 9.48
C GLY A 271 14.97 12.13 8.48
N ILE A 272 13.90 12.04 7.69
CA ILE A 272 13.46 13.15 6.82
C ILE A 272 13.09 14.37 7.67
N GLY A 273 12.32 14.16 8.76
CA GLY A 273 12.01 15.22 9.71
C GLY A 273 13.26 15.86 10.35
N PHE A 274 14.29 15.06 10.63
CA PHE A 274 15.56 15.56 11.16
C PHE A 274 16.32 16.43 10.15
N ILE A 275 16.34 16.04 8.88
CA ILE A 275 16.92 16.85 7.79
C ILE A 275 16.23 18.21 7.72
N ILE A 276 14.89 18.21 7.70
CA ILE A 276 14.08 19.42 7.66
C ILE A 276 14.37 20.31 8.87
N SER A 277 14.42 19.72 10.07
CA SER A 277 14.73 20.46 11.28
C SER A 277 16.10 21.13 11.22
N GLY A 278 17.13 20.47 10.68
CA GLY A 278 18.48 21.03 10.56
C GLY A 278 18.60 22.19 9.58
N LEU A 279 17.76 22.21 8.54
CA LEU A 279 17.76 23.25 7.50
C LEU A 279 17.03 24.53 7.93
N ILE A 280 16.00 24.39 8.76
CA ILE A 280 15.04 25.47 9.03
C ILE A 280 15.45 26.31 10.24
N ARG A 281 15.22 27.63 10.14
CA ARG A 281 15.45 28.61 11.21
C ARG A 281 14.17 29.18 11.83
N ASN A 282 13.06 29.12 11.10
CA ASN A 282 11.77 29.68 11.53
C ASN A 282 10.72 28.56 11.62
N GLU A 283 9.97 28.51 12.72
CA GLU A 283 8.96 27.47 12.95
C GLU A 283 7.90 27.44 11.83
N SER A 284 7.49 28.61 11.36
CA SER A 284 6.50 28.78 10.28
C SER A 284 6.94 28.17 8.94
N SER A 285 8.23 27.93 8.74
CA SER A 285 8.75 27.31 7.51
C SER A 285 8.75 25.79 7.56
N ILE A 286 8.56 25.16 8.74
CA ILE A 286 8.58 23.69 8.89
C ILE A 286 7.50 23.05 8.04
N ALA A 287 6.26 23.51 8.17
CA ALA A 287 5.13 22.90 7.47
C ALA A 287 5.21 23.04 5.94
N PRO A 288 5.50 24.23 5.36
CA PRO A 288 5.69 24.36 3.91
C PRO A 288 6.77 23.43 3.35
N VAL A 289 7.95 23.39 3.98
CA VAL A 289 9.09 22.57 3.51
C VAL A 289 8.80 21.07 3.67
N ALA A 290 8.19 20.66 4.79
CA ALA A 290 7.77 19.28 4.98
C ALA A 290 6.75 18.86 3.92
N ASN A 291 5.76 19.71 3.64
CA ASN A 291 4.73 19.44 2.63
C ASN A 291 5.29 19.32 1.21
N THR A 292 6.35 20.06 0.86
CA THR A 292 7.03 19.88 -0.44
C THR A 292 7.55 18.46 -0.64
N LEU A 293 7.89 17.75 0.44
CA LEU A 293 8.36 16.35 0.39
C LEU A 293 7.24 15.34 0.64
N THR A 294 6.34 15.60 1.58
CA THR A 294 5.31 14.63 1.99
C THR A 294 4.13 14.59 1.04
N VAL A 295 3.64 15.73 0.55
CA VAL A 295 2.44 15.79 -0.29
C VAL A 295 2.62 15.01 -1.60
N PRO A 296 3.73 15.18 -2.36
CA PRO A 296 3.97 14.37 -3.55
C PRO A 296 4.01 12.87 -3.24
N GLN A 297 4.62 12.48 -2.12
CA GLN A 297 4.68 11.07 -1.73
C GLN A 297 3.29 10.51 -1.45
N ILE A 298 2.44 11.23 -0.74
CA ILE A 298 1.09 10.77 -0.38
C ILE A 298 0.21 10.60 -1.62
N LEU A 299 0.32 11.52 -2.59
CA LEU A 299 -0.46 11.45 -3.82
C LEU A 299 0.03 10.35 -4.77
N LEU A 300 1.34 10.06 -4.76
CA LEU A 300 1.98 9.19 -5.75
C LEU A 300 2.32 7.78 -5.24
N CYS A 301 2.27 7.51 -3.93
CA CYS A 301 2.58 6.20 -3.37
C CYS A 301 1.50 5.13 -3.62
N GLY A 302 0.44 5.50 -4.36
CA GLY A 302 -0.69 4.64 -4.62
C GLY A 302 -1.56 4.40 -3.38
N LEU A 303 -1.71 5.40 -2.51
CA LEU A 303 -2.59 5.34 -1.33
C LEU A 303 -4.06 5.17 -1.75
N PHE A 304 -4.50 5.95 -2.73
CA PHE A 304 -5.89 5.99 -3.19
C PHE A 304 -6.15 5.15 -4.44
N PHE A 305 -5.15 5.05 -5.32
CA PHE A 305 -5.26 4.39 -6.63
C PHE A 305 -4.05 3.49 -6.90
N PRO A 306 -4.22 2.34 -7.57
CA PRO A 306 -3.09 1.52 -7.98
C PRO A 306 -2.13 2.31 -8.89
N ILE A 307 -0.84 2.22 -8.59
CA ILE A 307 0.24 2.91 -9.35
C ILE A 307 0.32 2.39 -10.79
N GLU A 308 -0.17 1.17 -11.02
CA GLU A 308 -0.26 0.54 -12.35
C GLU A 308 -1.13 1.32 -13.34
N ASN A 309 -2.04 2.15 -12.84
CA ASN A 309 -2.91 3.00 -13.66
C ASN A 309 -2.23 4.30 -14.11
N TYR A 310 -1.04 4.63 -13.60
CA TYR A 310 -0.31 5.84 -13.98
C TYR A 310 0.45 5.66 -15.30
N PRO A 311 0.63 6.75 -16.08
CA PRO A 311 1.46 6.71 -17.27
C PRO A 311 2.90 6.31 -16.91
N VAL A 312 3.59 5.62 -17.83
CA VAL A 312 4.89 4.96 -17.58
C VAL A 312 5.92 5.91 -16.94
N TRP A 313 6.04 7.14 -17.43
CA TRP A 313 6.98 8.14 -16.90
C TRP A 313 6.70 8.48 -15.43
N LEU A 314 5.42 8.61 -15.06
CA LEU A 314 5.02 8.94 -13.70
C LEU A 314 5.18 7.73 -12.79
N ARG A 315 4.82 6.54 -13.30
CA ARG A 315 4.98 5.27 -12.59
C ARG A 315 6.42 5.02 -12.15
N THR A 316 7.41 5.22 -13.03
CA THR A 316 8.82 5.06 -12.67
C THR A 316 9.24 5.99 -11.54
N PHE A 317 8.76 7.24 -11.53
CA PHE A 317 9.02 8.17 -10.43
C PHE A 317 8.34 7.72 -9.12
N CYS A 318 7.07 7.30 -9.20
CA CYS A 318 6.31 6.81 -8.05
C CYS A 318 6.99 5.61 -7.39
N GLU A 319 7.47 4.66 -8.18
CA GLU A 319 8.13 3.43 -7.71
C GLU A 319 9.46 3.69 -6.99
N LEU A 320 10.07 4.87 -7.15
CA LEU A 320 11.31 5.26 -6.47
C LEU A 320 11.09 5.91 -5.10
N LEU A 321 9.86 6.28 -4.75
CA LEU A 321 9.57 7.00 -3.51
C LEU A 321 9.63 6.07 -2.29
N PRO A 322 10.14 6.54 -1.15
CA PRO A 322 10.28 5.70 0.05
C PRO A 322 8.92 5.24 0.59
N LEU A 323 7.90 6.12 0.53
CA LEU A 323 6.55 5.76 0.92
C LEU A 323 5.96 4.65 0.02
N THR A 324 6.30 4.62 -1.27
CA THR A 324 5.82 3.58 -2.19
C THR A 324 6.36 2.22 -1.83
N PHE A 325 7.68 2.10 -1.59
CA PHE A 325 8.29 0.84 -1.15
C PHE A 325 7.66 0.35 0.15
N PHE A 326 7.35 1.26 1.08
CA PHE A 326 6.70 0.95 2.34
C PHE A 326 5.27 0.42 2.17
N VAL A 327 4.40 1.18 1.48
CA VAL A 327 2.98 0.85 1.29
C VAL A 327 2.82 -0.46 0.50
N GLU A 328 3.58 -0.61 -0.59
CA GLU A 328 3.56 -1.85 -1.39
C GLU A 328 4.08 -3.06 -0.61
N GLY A 329 5.10 -2.86 0.24
CA GLY A 329 5.60 -3.89 1.16
C GLY A 329 4.52 -4.35 2.15
N LEU A 330 3.80 -3.41 2.76
CA LEU A 330 2.69 -3.72 3.66
C LEU A 330 1.57 -4.49 2.95
N ARG A 331 1.19 -4.10 1.72
CA ARG A 331 0.16 -4.82 0.94
C ARG A 331 0.56 -6.26 0.62
N LYS A 332 1.81 -6.47 0.22
CA LYS A 332 2.35 -7.80 -0.06
C LYS A 332 2.37 -8.70 1.18
N ILE A 333 2.76 -8.15 2.32
CA ILE A 333 2.75 -8.89 3.59
C ILE A 333 1.32 -9.20 4.03
N ALA A 334 0.44 -8.18 4.03
CA ALA A 334 -0.94 -8.29 4.49
C ALA A 334 -1.77 -9.28 3.67
N PHE A 335 -1.86 -9.05 2.34
CA PHE A 335 -2.79 -9.73 1.46
C PHE A 335 -2.17 -10.87 0.64
N GLU A 336 -0.96 -10.69 0.09
CA GLU A 336 -0.29 -11.78 -0.62
C GLU A 336 0.24 -12.84 0.39
N GLY A 337 0.38 -12.48 1.66
CA GLY A 337 0.89 -13.37 2.72
C GLY A 337 2.39 -13.65 2.59
N LEU A 338 3.10 -12.78 1.86
CA LEU A 338 4.54 -12.89 1.68
C LEU A 338 5.25 -12.49 2.97
N HIS A 339 6.29 -13.24 3.31
CA HIS A 339 7.15 -12.87 4.42
C HIS A 339 8.05 -11.69 4.09
N ILE A 340 8.58 -11.03 5.11
CA ILE A 340 9.40 -9.84 4.93
C ILE A 340 10.65 -10.12 4.07
N TRP A 341 11.22 -11.33 4.15
CA TRP A 341 12.35 -11.75 3.30
C TRP A 341 11.97 -12.05 1.85
N GLN A 342 10.68 -12.19 1.54
CA GLN A 342 10.16 -12.44 0.19
C GLN A 342 9.83 -11.15 -0.58
N ILE A 343 10.09 -9.97 0.02
CA ILE A 343 9.91 -8.66 -0.61
C ILE A 343 11.25 -7.89 -0.77
N PRO A 344 12.26 -8.46 -1.46
CA PRO A 344 13.61 -7.91 -1.50
C PRO A 344 13.66 -6.53 -2.15
N GLN A 345 12.85 -6.27 -3.18
CA GLN A 345 12.82 -4.97 -3.86
C GLN A 345 12.38 -3.85 -2.92
N GLN A 346 11.35 -4.09 -2.11
CA GLN A 346 10.82 -3.13 -1.15
C GLN A 346 11.82 -2.90 -0.01
N LEU A 347 12.41 -3.98 0.51
CA LEU A 347 13.43 -3.87 1.56
C LEU A 347 14.68 -3.13 1.09
N ILE A 348 15.22 -3.46 -0.08
CA ILE A 348 16.39 -2.78 -0.65
C ILE A 348 16.08 -1.31 -0.86
N GLY A 349 14.91 -0.98 -1.43
CA GLY A 349 14.48 0.41 -1.61
C GLY A 349 14.43 1.19 -0.30
N LEU A 350 13.84 0.61 0.75
CA LEU A 350 13.80 1.24 2.08
C LEU A 350 15.18 1.34 2.73
N VAL A 351 16.05 0.33 2.58
CA VAL A 351 17.42 0.38 3.10
C VAL A 351 18.24 1.46 2.40
N VAL A 352 18.15 1.57 1.07
CA VAL A 352 18.81 2.62 0.29
C VAL A 352 18.34 4.00 0.75
N TRP A 353 17.02 4.20 0.90
CA TRP A 353 16.49 5.45 1.45
C TRP A 353 16.91 5.70 2.89
N GLY A 354 16.96 4.66 3.73
CA GLY A 354 17.46 4.76 5.09
C GLY A 354 18.92 5.22 5.16
N VAL A 355 19.77 4.72 4.26
CA VAL A 355 21.17 5.16 4.13
C VAL A 355 21.24 6.60 3.63
N ILE A 356 20.51 6.95 2.58
CA ILE A 356 20.47 8.32 2.02
C ILE A 356 20.03 9.32 3.09
N VAL A 357 18.89 9.06 3.72
CA VAL A 357 18.34 9.91 4.77
C VAL A 357 19.24 9.96 5.99
N GLY A 358 19.82 8.83 6.39
CA GLY A 358 20.78 8.76 7.50
C GLY A 358 22.02 9.63 7.25
N VAL A 359 22.63 9.52 6.07
CA VAL A 359 23.80 10.32 5.69
C VAL A 359 23.46 11.80 5.60
N LEU A 360 22.34 12.16 4.96
CA LEU A 360 21.89 13.54 4.83
C LEU A 360 21.54 14.15 6.18
N SER A 361 20.88 13.38 7.06
CA SER A 361 20.56 13.81 8.42
C SER A 361 21.82 14.15 9.18
N VAL A 362 22.83 13.26 9.21
CA VAL A 362 24.10 13.54 9.91
C VAL A 362 24.84 14.75 9.32
N LYS A 363 24.85 14.92 8.00
CA LYS A 363 25.56 16.04 7.34
C LYS A 363 24.87 17.39 7.52
N LEU A 364 23.54 17.43 7.48
CA LEU A 364 22.75 18.67 7.53
C LEU A 364 22.36 19.04 8.96
N PHE A 365 22.49 18.13 9.92
CA PHE A 365 22.13 18.39 11.29
C PHE A 365 23.08 19.39 11.94
N LYS A 366 22.52 20.53 12.34
CA LYS A 366 23.20 21.56 13.11
C LYS A 366 22.79 21.44 14.57
N TRP A 367 23.79 21.31 15.43
CA TRP A 367 23.60 21.28 16.89
C TRP A 367 23.31 22.66 17.48
N GLU A 368 23.49 23.72 16.69
CA GLU A 368 23.21 25.12 17.01
C GLU A 368 22.13 25.67 16.07
#